data_AF-A0A820JBW7-F1
#
_entry.id   AF-A0A820JBW7-F1
#
_cell.length_a   1.000
_cell.length_b   1.000
_cell.length_c   1.000
_cell.angle_alpha   90.00
_cell.angle_beta   90.00
_cell.angle_gamma   90.00
#
_symmetry.space_group_name_H-M   'P 1'
#
loop_
_entity.id
_entity.type
_entity.pdbx_description
1 polymer ?
#
loop_
_entity_poly.entity_id
_entity_poly.type
_entity_poly.pdbx_seq_one_letter_code
_entity_poly.pdbx_strand_id
1 'polypeptide(L)'
;STSVPIDYTPLNARGPDFQNQYGPISLTSDLYVTFAVSVLALRGYKQEQPFIDEDGNILLYNGEIYEGPLQVKPDDNDGILLSNHLKNCSNEIDICNLISKLEGC
;
A
#
# COMPACT_ATOMS: atom_id res chain seq x y z
N SER A 1 15.07 -20.87 -5.11
CA SER A 1 15.13 -19.42 -5.33
C SER A 1 15.78 -18.79 -4.12
N THR A 2 16.98 -18.22 -4.27
CA THR A 2 17.70 -17.52 -3.20
C THR A 2 17.19 -16.09 -3.14
N SER A 3 16.39 -15.76 -2.13
CA SER A 3 15.97 -14.41 -1.83
C SER A 3 17.21 -13.55 -1.55
N VAL A 4 17.49 -12.59 -2.43
CA VAL A 4 18.52 -11.57 -2.18
C VAL A 4 18.05 -10.73 -0.98
N PRO A 5 18.84 -10.60 0.09
CA PRO A 5 18.51 -9.70 1.19
C PRO A 5 18.39 -8.27 0.66
N ILE A 6 17.23 -7.65 0.84
CA ILE A 6 17.04 -6.25 0.51
C ILE A 6 17.46 -5.44 1.74
N ASP A 7 18.49 -4.62 1.62
CA ASP A 7 18.78 -3.61 2.65
C ASP A 7 17.81 -2.45 2.48
N TYR A 8 16.81 -2.38 3.37
CA TYR A 8 15.81 -1.32 3.40
C TYR A 8 16.04 -0.30 4.51
N THR A 9 17.19 -0.36 5.20
CA THR A 9 17.58 0.59 6.25
C THR A 9 17.47 2.07 5.81
N PRO A 10 17.77 2.45 4.54
CA PRO A 10 17.58 3.83 4.08
C PRO A 10 16.12 4.33 4.17
N LEU A 11 15.13 3.43 4.20
CA LEU A 11 13.72 3.80 4.33
C LEU A 11 13.31 4.13 5.77
N ASN A 12 14.10 3.73 6.77
CA ASN A 12 13.74 3.89 8.19
C ASN A 12 13.50 5.36 8.56
N ALA A 13 14.29 6.28 7.99
CA ALA A 13 14.15 7.71 8.22
C ALA A 13 12.80 8.28 7.71
N ARG A 14 12.14 7.59 6.77
CA ARG A 14 10.84 7.99 6.21
C ARG A 14 9.64 7.37 6.93
N GLY A 15 9.87 6.34 7.74
CA GLY A 15 8.82 5.56 8.38
C GLY A 15 9.30 4.89 9.67
N PRO A 16 9.63 5.68 10.71
CA PRO A 16 10.21 5.15 11.94
C PRO A 16 9.23 4.34 12.79
N ASP A 17 7.92 4.49 12.59
CA ASP A 17 6.93 3.89 13.47
C ASP A 17 6.79 2.38 13.27
N PHE A 18 6.99 1.90 12.04
CA PHE A 18 6.93 0.48 11.73
C PHE A 18 7.76 0.14 10.50
N GLN A 19 8.55 -0.93 10.59
CA GLN A 19 9.30 -1.48 9.46
C GLN A 19 8.99 -2.96 9.31
N ASN A 20 8.87 -3.43 8.07
CA ASN A 20 8.64 -4.83 7.78
C ASN A 20 9.13 -5.21 6.37
N GLN A 21 9.18 -6.51 6.11
CA GLN A 21 9.40 -7.07 4.79
C GLN A 21 8.30 -8.09 4.51
N TYR A 22 7.67 -8.01 3.34
CA TYR A 22 6.62 -8.95 2.93
C TYR A 22 7.01 -9.67 1.64
N GLY A 23 7.10 -11.01 1.72
CA GLY A 23 7.55 -11.88 0.64
C GLY A 23 8.67 -12.84 1.09
N PRO A 24 9.31 -13.57 0.16
CA PRO A 24 9.11 -13.53 -1.29
C PRO A 24 7.76 -14.12 -1.73
N ILE A 25 7.11 -13.47 -2.69
CA ILE A 25 5.84 -13.90 -3.31
C ILE A 25 6.13 -14.33 -4.73
N SER A 26 5.71 -15.53 -5.11
CA SER A 26 5.83 -16.03 -6.48
C SER A 26 4.73 -15.40 -7.34
N LEU A 27 5.14 -14.61 -8.35
CA LEU A 27 4.23 -14.10 -9.39
C LEU A 27 4.15 -15.08 -10.57
N THR A 28 5.26 -15.74 -10.87
CA THR A 28 5.38 -16.87 -11.81
C THR A 28 6.37 -17.89 -11.25
N SER A 29 6.61 -19.00 -11.96
CA SER A 29 7.60 -20.02 -11.56
C SER A 29 8.98 -19.43 -11.24
N ASP A 30 9.36 -18.38 -11.95
CA ASP A 30 10.71 -17.82 -11.96
C ASP A 30 10.77 -16.36 -11.49
N LEU A 31 9.63 -15.73 -11.22
CA LEU A 31 9.54 -14.36 -10.74
C LEU A 31 9.04 -14.31 -9.31
N TYR A 32 9.86 -13.74 -8.43
CA TYR A 32 9.54 -13.53 -7.03
C TYR A 32 9.66 -12.05 -6.69
N VAL A 33 8.74 -11.56 -5.87
CA VAL A 33 8.72 -10.17 -5.38
C VAL A 33 8.78 -10.15 -3.87
N THR A 34 9.57 -9.22 -3.34
CA THR A 34 9.59 -8.92 -1.92
C THR A 34 9.43 -7.43 -1.74
N PHE A 35 8.51 -7.04 -0.86
CA PHE A 35 8.21 -5.65 -0.54
C PHE A 35 8.92 -5.24 0.75
N ALA A 36 9.53 -4.06 0.74
CA ALA A 36 10.07 -3.42 1.94
C ALA A 36 9.11 -2.33 2.40
N VAL A 37 8.80 -2.32 3.69
CA VAL A 37 7.81 -1.45 4.30
C VAL A 37 8.48 -0.58 5.36
N SER A 38 8.19 0.71 5.32
CA SER A 38 8.57 1.68 6.34
C SER A 38 7.43 2.69 6.46
N VAL A 39 6.76 2.72 7.61
CA VAL A 39 5.52 3.49 7.83
C VAL A 39 5.76 4.59 8.86
N LEU A 40 5.32 5.80 8.51
CA LEU A 40 5.09 6.92 9.42
C LEU A 40 3.58 7.08 9.55
N ALA A 41 3.04 6.87 10.75
CA ALA A 41 1.60 6.91 10.97
C ALA A 41 1.14 8.34 11.22
N LEU A 42 0.54 8.97 10.19
CA LEU A 42 0.06 10.36 10.26
C LEU A 42 -1.46 10.48 10.49
N ARG A 43 -2.24 9.45 10.10
CA ARG A 43 -3.71 9.44 10.18
C ARG A 43 -4.29 8.09 10.61
N GLY A 44 -5.43 8.14 11.28
CA GLY A 44 -6.15 6.97 11.78
C GLY A 44 -5.39 6.19 12.86
N TYR A 45 -5.87 4.99 13.17
CA TYR A 45 -5.12 4.05 14.02
C TYR A 45 -3.88 3.55 13.26
N LYS A 46 -2.79 3.32 14.00
CA LYS A 46 -1.54 2.81 13.43
C LYS A 46 -1.81 1.52 12.67
N GLN A 47 -1.59 1.53 11.36
CA GLN A 47 -1.81 0.37 10.54
C GLN A 47 -0.55 0.00 9.76
N GLU A 48 -0.21 -1.28 9.88
CA GLU A 48 0.92 -1.90 9.22
C GLU A 48 0.61 -2.09 7.73
N GLN A 49 1.63 -1.92 6.89
CA GLN A 49 1.58 -2.22 5.46
C GLN A 49 2.37 -3.51 5.16
N PRO A 50 2.14 -4.19 4.02
CA PRO A 50 1.16 -3.85 2.98
C PRO A 50 -0.29 -4.11 3.39
N PHE A 51 -1.23 -3.42 2.73
CA PHE A 51 -2.65 -3.79 2.79
C PHE A 51 -2.89 -4.95 1.82
N ILE A 52 -3.46 -6.04 2.33
CA ILE A 52 -3.74 -7.25 1.57
C ILE A 52 -5.23 -7.55 1.69
N ASP A 53 -5.91 -7.69 0.56
CA ASP A 53 -7.32 -8.07 0.53
C ASP A 53 -7.53 -9.59 0.40
N GLU A 54 -8.78 -10.03 0.45
CA GLU A 54 -9.14 -11.45 0.34
C GLU A 54 -8.90 -12.05 -1.06
N ASP A 55 -8.74 -11.22 -2.09
CA ASP A 55 -8.42 -11.64 -3.46
C ASP A 55 -6.90 -11.75 -3.68
N GLY A 56 -6.11 -11.37 -2.66
CA GLY A 56 -4.66 -11.41 -2.67
C GLY A 56 -4.01 -10.20 -3.34
N ASN A 57 -4.75 -9.12 -3.59
CA ASN A 57 -4.16 -7.86 -4.05
C ASN A 57 -3.32 -7.25 -2.93
N ILE A 58 -2.21 -6.61 -3.29
CA ILE A 58 -1.23 -6.06 -2.35
C ILE A 58 -1.05 -4.58 -2.67
N LEU A 59 -1.34 -3.71 -1.70
CA LEU A 59 -1.13 -2.28 -1.81
C LEU A 59 -0.08 -1.81 -0.80
N LEU A 60 0.95 -1.13 -1.31
CA LEU A 60 1.81 -0.26 -0.53
C LEU A 60 1.59 1.18 -1.01
N TYR A 61 1.24 2.06 -0.09
CA TYR A 61 0.95 3.45 -0.41
C TYR A 61 1.71 4.36 0.55
N ASN A 62 2.50 5.26 -0.01
CA ASN A 62 3.23 6.28 0.72
C ASN A 62 2.73 7.64 0.23
N GLY A 63 1.82 8.21 0.99
CA GLY A 63 1.18 9.48 0.69
C GLY A 63 0.00 9.71 1.62
N GLU A 64 -0.70 10.81 1.41
CA GLU A 64 -1.95 11.13 2.09
C GLU A 64 -3.05 11.50 1.09
N ILE A 65 -4.27 11.03 1.33
CA ILE A 65 -5.44 11.39 0.53
C ILE A 65 -6.27 12.41 1.31
N TYR A 66 -6.41 13.60 0.73
CA TYR A 66 -7.06 14.74 1.37
C TYR A 66 -8.50 14.92 0.92
N GLU A 67 -8.74 14.86 -0.39
CA GLU A 67 -10.04 15.08 -1.02
C GLU A 67 -10.22 14.15 -2.25
N GLY A 68 -11.38 14.25 -2.91
CA GLY A 68 -11.72 13.45 -4.08
C GLY A 68 -12.78 12.37 -3.79
N PRO A 69 -12.79 11.25 -4.53
CA PRO A 69 -13.87 10.27 -4.48
C PRO A 69 -13.89 9.47 -3.17
N LEU A 70 -12.77 9.44 -2.44
CA LEU A 70 -12.66 8.78 -1.14
C LEU A 70 -13.06 9.78 -0.06
N GLN A 71 -14.24 9.59 0.54
CA GLN A 71 -14.65 10.36 1.71
C GLN A 71 -13.88 9.89 2.95
N VAL A 72 -12.66 10.40 3.13
CA VAL A 72 -11.79 10.07 4.27
C VAL A 72 -12.22 10.89 5.50
N LYS A 73 -12.64 10.21 6.56
CA LYS A 73 -12.95 10.86 7.86
C LYS A 73 -11.68 11.03 8.69
N PRO A 74 -11.67 11.89 9.73
CA PRO A 74 -10.48 12.15 10.55
C PRO A 74 -9.81 10.91 11.16
N ASP A 75 -10.60 9.90 11.51
CA ASP A 75 -10.11 8.66 12.13
C ASP A 75 -9.89 7.52 11.11
N ASP A 76 -10.19 7.77 9.83
CA ASP A 76 -10.01 6.76 8.79
C ASP A 76 -8.52 6.65 8.41
N ASN A 77 -8.13 5.43 8.04
CA ASN A 77 -6.89 5.19 7.31
C ASN A 77 -7.19 5.23 5.81
N ASP A 78 -6.68 6.25 5.13
CA ASP A 78 -6.86 6.49 3.71
C ASP A 78 -6.30 5.36 2.82
N GLY A 79 -5.17 4.76 3.19
CA GLY A 79 -4.59 3.61 2.51
C GLY A 79 -5.52 2.39 2.46
N ILE A 80 -6.23 2.09 3.54
CA ILE A 80 -7.24 1.01 3.57
C ILE A 80 -8.43 1.36 2.69
N LEU A 81 -8.92 2.60 2.78
CA LEU A 81 -10.04 3.04 1.95
C LEU A 81 -9.69 2.92 0.47
N LEU A 82 -8.47 3.33 0.09
CA LEU A 82 -7.96 3.16 -1.26
C LEU A 82 -7.88 1.68 -1.65
N SER A 83 -7.32 0.82 -0.81
CA SER A 83 -7.26 -0.63 -1.06
C SER A 83 -8.64 -1.24 -1.28
N ASN A 84 -9.63 -0.86 -0.47
CA ASN A 84 -11.01 -1.33 -0.60
C ASN A 84 -11.67 -0.84 -1.89
N HIS A 85 -11.39 0.39 -2.34
CA HIS A 85 -11.94 0.89 -3.60
C HIS A 85 -11.28 0.23 -4.80
N LEU A 86 -9.95 0.04 -4.77
CA LEU A 86 -9.20 -0.67 -5.82
C LEU A 86 -9.70 -2.10 -6.00
N LYS A 87 -9.98 -2.81 -4.90
CA LYS A 87 -10.57 -4.15 -4.93
C LYS A 87 -11.90 -4.21 -5.70
N ASN A 88 -12.70 -3.15 -5.64
CA ASN A 88 -14.00 -3.09 -6.32
C ASN A 88 -13.90 -2.63 -7.79
N CYS A 89 -12.72 -2.25 -8.28
CA CYS A 89 -12.51 -1.93 -9.69
C CYS A 89 -12.59 -3.20 -10.53
N SER A 90 -13.36 -3.18 -11.62
CA SER A 90 -13.57 -4.36 -12.46
C SER A 90 -12.54 -4.48 -13.58
N ASN A 91 -11.83 -3.40 -13.88
CA ASN A 91 -10.85 -3.33 -14.97
C ASN A 91 -9.86 -2.17 -14.77
N GLU A 92 -8.85 -2.10 -15.65
CA GLU A 92 -7.80 -1.08 -15.65
C GLU A 92 -8.33 0.34 -15.80
N ILE A 93 -9.42 0.54 -16.55
CA ILE A 93 -10.03 1.86 -16.75
C ILE A 93 -10.65 2.35 -15.43
N ASP A 94 -11.29 1.47 -14.67
CA ASP A 94 -11.83 1.80 -13.34
C ASP A 94 -10.71 2.20 -12.38
N ILE A 95 -9.57 1.49 -12.41
CA ILE A 95 -8.39 1.81 -11.62
C ILE A 95 -7.85 3.18 -12.00
N CYS A 96 -7.63 3.44 -13.30
CA CYS A 96 -7.17 4.75 -13.77
C CYS A 96 -8.14 5.88 -13.42
N ASN A 97 -9.45 5.63 -13.52
CA ASN A 97 -10.48 6.59 -13.16
C ASN A 97 -10.52 6.89 -11.66
N LEU A 98 -10.28 5.89 -10.81
CA LEU A 98 -10.16 6.07 -9.38
C LEU A 98 -8.92 6.91 -9.06
N ILE A 99 -7.74 6.47 -9.52
CA ILE A 99 -6.45 7.11 -9.22
C ILE A 99 -6.40 8.55 -9.74
N SER A 100 -6.90 8.81 -10.95
CA SER A 100 -6.88 10.16 -11.55
C SER A 100 -7.74 11.20 -10.82
N LYS A 101 -8.64 10.76 -9.95
CA LYS A 101 -9.51 11.62 -9.15
C LYS A 101 -9.04 11.75 -7.70
N LEU A 102 -8.01 11.01 -7.29
CA LEU A 102 -7.46 11.15 -5.96
C LEU A 102 -6.79 12.52 -5.84
N GLU A 103 -7.10 13.25 -4.77
CA GLU A 103 -6.42 14.48 -4.43
C GLU A 103 -5.54 14.23 -3.20
N GLY A 104 -4.23 14.16 -3.44
CA GLY A 104 -3.25 13.70 -2.47
C GLY A 104 -1.86 13.56 -3.10
N CYS A 105 -0.83 13.37 -2.28
CA CYS A 105 0.54 13.08 -2.73
C CYS A 105 1.23 12.07 -1.84
#